data_AF-A0A9N9XV19-F1
#
_entry.id   AF-A0A9N9XV19-F1
#
_cell.length_a   1.000
_cell.length_b   1.000
_cell.length_c   1.000
_cell.angle_alpha   90.00
_cell.angle_beta   90.00
_cell.angle_gamma   90.00
#
_symmetry.space_group_name_H-M   'P 1'
#
loop_
_entity.id
_entity.type
_entity.pdbx_description
1 polymer ?
#
loop_
_entity_poly.entity_id
_entity_poly.type
_entity_poly.pdbx_seq_one_letter_code
_entity_poly.pdbx_strand_id
1 'polypeptide(L)'
;MGAVFGLFSAAQLACCCTSTACSLCCSACPTCRNSTSSRIMYALMLLVTTVAACITLSPGLESTLKKVPFCKNDSYLIPKTFDCEHAVGYLAVYRICFILTCFFALMALMMIGVKTSKDARAGIQNGFWGIKFLLVIGGVIGSFFIPEGSFGTTWMYFGMIGGFLFILIQLILIIDFAHSWAESWVGNFEESESRGWYCALIGMTLFNYILSIAWIVLLYVFYTKPYDCGLNKFFISINLIFCFIVSVLSILPAVQEKLPRSGLLQSSVVSLYVTYLTWSAVSNSTKCNPGLWGIFGGTAHDNQKPNNDFDIIGLIIWMACVLYSSLRSASKSSKITMSENMLAKDTGAVRGYGSDNLVENEGNDGGERGEGGRKVWDNEEETVAYSWSFFHVMFALATLYVMMTLTNWYRPDTSNIENLNHNTASMWVKAISSWLALALYGWTLAAPVVLRDREFN
;
A
#
# COMPACT_ATOMS: atom_id res chain seq x y z
N MET A 1 -3.08 32.92 17.31
CA MET A 1 -2.73 31.77 16.44
C MET A 1 -1.37 31.95 15.74
N GLY A 2 -0.35 32.51 16.40
CA GLY A 2 0.98 32.76 15.80
C GLY A 2 2.17 32.15 16.55
N ALA A 3 1.95 31.46 17.66
CA ALA A 3 3.04 30.97 18.54
C ALA A 3 3.28 29.46 18.46
N VAL A 4 2.44 28.68 17.77
CA VAL A 4 2.61 27.22 17.63
C VAL A 4 3.39 26.85 16.35
N PHE A 5 3.40 27.72 15.33
CA PHE A 5 4.22 27.52 14.13
C PHE A 5 5.68 28.00 14.29
N GLY A 6 6.00 28.74 15.36
CA GLY A 6 7.35 29.26 15.62
C GLY A 6 8.31 28.28 16.30
N LEU A 7 7.79 27.18 16.87
CA LEU A 7 8.59 26.13 17.50
C LEU A 7 9.24 25.14 16.50
N PHE A 8 8.98 25.33 15.19
CA PHE A 8 9.59 24.59 14.09
C PHE A 8 10.75 25.35 13.41
N SER A 9 11.41 26.27 14.11
CA SER A 9 12.47 27.08 13.52
C SER A 9 13.86 26.44 13.69
N ALA A 10 14.51 26.19 12.56
CA ALA A 10 15.94 25.92 12.31
C ALA A 10 16.67 24.79 13.09
N ALA A 11 16.47 24.65 14.40
CA ALA A 11 17.13 23.66 15.24
C ALA A 11 16.69 22.21 14.93
N GLN A 12 15.43 22.00 14.52
CA GLN A 12 14.97 20.69 14.04
C GLN A 12 15.47 20.36 12.62
N LEU A 13 15.68 21.37 11.77
CA LEU A 13 16.28 21.19 10.44
C LEU A 13 17.75 20.74 10.55
N ALA A 14 18.50 21.26 11.53
CA ALA A 14 19.83 20.77 11.86
C ALA A 14 19.80 19.35 12.48
N CYS A 15 18.75 19.00 13.22
CA CYS A 15 18.58 17.68 13.84
C CYS A 15 18.14 16.58 12.85
N CYS A 16 17.57 16.95 11.69
CA CYS A 16 17.27 16.06 10.57
C CYS A 16 18.51 15.66 9.74
N CYS A 17 19.64 16.35 9.92
CA CYS A 17 20.88 16.12 9.18
C CYS A 17 21.78 15.05 9.81
N THR A 18 21.44 14.52 10.98
CA THR A 18 22.21 13.48 11.69
C THR A 18 21.30 12.33 12.13
N SER A 19 21.90 11.17 12.40
CA SER A 19 21.26 9.89 12.80
C SER A 19 20.34 9.97 14.03
N THR A 20 20.27 11.14 14.69
CA THR A 20 19.47 11.47 15.86
C THR A 20 17.99 11.72 15.57
N ALA A 21 17.57 11.94 14.32
CA ALA A 21 16.14 12.00 13.99
C ALA A 21 15.42 10.66 14.28
N CYS A 22 16.14 9.53 14.12
CA CYS A 22 15.66 8.22 14.56
C CYS A 22 15.55 8.12 16.09
N SER A 23 16.40 8.81 16.88
CA SER A 23 16.35 8.71 18.34
C SER A 23 15.17 9.45 18.97
N LEU A 24 14.61 10.45 18.29
CA LEU A 24 13.49 11.25 18.82
C LEU A 24 12.13 10.62 18.54
N CYS A 25 11.90 10.08 17.33
CA CYS A 25 10.75 9.22 17.05
C CYS A 25 10.79 7.90 17.86
N CYS A 26 11.98 7.39 18.18
CA CYS A 26 12.17 6.24 19.05
C CYS A 26 12.43 6.60 20.52
N SER A 27 12.31 7.87 20.92
CA SER A 27 12.51 8.26 22.33
C SER A 27 11.42 7.67 23.23
N ALA A 28 10.21 7.51 22.67
CA ALA A 28 9.02 6.92 23.27
C ALA A 28 8.79 5.44 22.90
N CYS A 29 9.69 4.80 22.14
CA CYS A 29 9.57 3.40 21.72
C CYS A 29 10.72 2.53 22.27
N PRO A 30 10.50 1.22 22.46
CA PRO A 30 11.56 0.26 22.82
C PRO A 30 12.68 0.23 21.77
N THR A 31 13.80 -0.44 22.08
CA THR A 31 14.95 -0.56 21.18
C THR A 31 14.54 -1.08 19.81
N CYS A 32 14.82 -0.34 18.73
CA CYS A 32 14.34 -0.62 17.38
C CYS A 32 15.49 -1.01 16.45
N ARG A 33 15.27 -1.99 15.56
CA ARG A 33 16.24 -2.39 14.53
C ARG A 33 16.41 -1.27 13.48
N ASN A 34 17.64 -0.98 13.07
CA ASN A 34 17.93 0.08 12.09
C ASN A 34 17.16 -0.13 10.77
N SER A 35 17.10 -1.37 10.29
CA SER A 35 16.35 -1.77 9.08
C SER A 35 14.83 -1.54 9.17
N THR A 36 14.24 -1.63 10.35
CA THR A 36 12.80 -1.34 10.54
C THR A 36 12.56 0.16 10.63
N SER A 37 13.45 0.89 11.32
CA SER A 37 13.37 2.35 11.43
C SER A 37 13.42 3.02 10.05
N SER A 38 14.36 2.63 9.19
CA SER A 38 14.48 3.21 7.85
C SER A 38 13.27 2.92 6.96
N ARG A 39 12.69 1.72 7.02
CA ARG A 39 11.44 1.38 6.31
C ARG A 39 10.24 2.19 6.78
N ILE A 40 10.13 2.45 8.09
CA ILE A 40 9.08 3.32 8.65
C ILE A 40 9.25 4.76 8.16
N MET A 41 10.49 5.28 8.11
CA MET A 41 10.75 6.64 7.65
C MET A 41 10.41 6.84 6.17
N TYR A 42 10.66 5.86 5.30
CA TYR A 42 10.18 5.90 3.91
C TYR A 42 8.65 5.82 3.81
N ALA A 43 7.99 5.03 4.67
CA ALA A 43 6.52 5.00 4.75
C ALA A 43 5.94 6.34 5.21
N LEU A 44 6.59 7.01 6.17
CA LEU A 44 6.23 8.35 6.60
C LEU A 44 6.36 9.36 5.46
N MET A 45 7.46 9.32 4.70
CA MET A 45 7.67 10.18 3.53
C MET A 45 6.54 10.01 2.51
N LEU A 46 6.20 8.77 2.18
CA LEU A 46 5.10 8.44 1.27
C LEU A 46 3.75 8.93 1.79
N LEU A 47 3.48 8.77 3.09
CA LEU A 47 2.27 9.26 3.74
C LEU A 47 2.18 10.80 3.68
N VAL A 48 3.23 11.52 4.08
CA VAL A 48 3.25 12.99 4.08
C VAL A 48 3.03 13.54 2.67
N THR A 49 3.70 12.98 1.67
CA THR A 49 3.52 13.39 0.27
C THR A 49 2.12 13.07 -0.24
N THR A 50 1.52 11.94 0.18
CA THR A 50 0.14 11.59 -0.17
C THR A 50 -0.86 12.55 0.45
N VAL A 51 -0.68 12.92 1.72
CA VAL A 51 -1.51 13.95 2.37
C VAL A 51 -1.39 15.30 1.65
N ALA A 52 -0.18 15.69 1.25
CA ALA A 52 0.03 16.89 0.44
C ALA A 52 -0.70 16.81 -0.91
N ALA A 53 -0.69 15.65 -1.58
CA ALA A 53 -1.45 15.42 -2.81
C ALA A 53 -2.97 15.55 -2.56
N CYS A 54 -3.52 14.96 -1.49
CA CYS A 54 -4.93 15.11 -1.13
C CYS A 54 -5.32 16.57 -0.88
N ILE A 55 -4.44 17.36 -0.25
CA ILE A 55 -4.68 18.80 -0.02
C ILE A 55 -4.86 19.55 -1.35
N THR A 56 -4.13 19.16 -2.41
CA THR A 56 -4.28 19.76 -3.75
C THR A 56 -5.62 19.47 -4.44
N LEU A 57 -6.37 18.48 -3.96
CA LEU A 57 -7.71 18.16 -4.45
C LEU A 57 -8.83 18.92 -3.72
N SER A 58 -8.50 19.69 -2.68
CA SER A 58 -9.50 20.43 -1.90
C SER A 58 -10.11 21.59 -2.70
N PRO A 59 -11.46 21.74 -2.72
CA PRO A 59 -12.15 22.74 -3.52
C PRO A 59 -11.82 24.20 -3.15
N GLY A 60 -11.25 24.45 -1.96
CA GLY A 60 -10.81 25.78 -1.54
C GLY A 60 -9.46 26.22 -2.13
N LEU A 61 -8.64 25.29 -2.62
CA LEU A 61 -7.27 25.56 -3.08
C LEU A 61 -7.20 25.84 -4.59
N GLU A 62 -8.28 25.60 -5.33
CA GLU A 62 -8.36 25.79 -6.79
C GLU A 62 -7.95 27.20 -7.22
N SER A 63 -8.43 28.25 -6.53
CA SER A 63 -8.12 29.65 -6.86
C SER A 63 -6.64 30.02 -6.67
N THR A 64 -5.93 29.32 -5.79
CA THR A 64 -4.49 29.48 -5.56
C THR A 64 -3.69 28.64 -6.55
N LEU A 65 -4.15 27.42 -6.83
CA LEU A 65 -3.55 26.53 -7.81
C LEU A 65 -3.68 27.06 -9.24
N LYS A 66 -4.72 27.83 -9.58
CA LYS A 66 -4.82 28.52 -10.89
C LYS A 66 -3.67 29.50 -11.15
N LYS A 67 -2.97 29.98 -10.11
CA LYS A 67 -1.86 30.94 -10.25
C LYS A 67 -0.50 30.27 -10.52
N VAL A 68 -0.44 28.94 -10.54
CA VAL A 68 0.81 28.20 -10.74
C VAL A 68 1.31 28.32 -12.19
N PRO A 69 2.63 28.21 -12.43
CA PRO A 69 3.24 28.45 -13.74
C PRO A 69 2.67 27.58 -14.86
N PHE A 70 2.26 26.34 -14.56
CA PHE A 70 1.79 25.40 -15.59
C PHE A 70 0.42 25.76 -16.18
N CYS A 71 -0.44 26.49 -15.46
CA CYS A 71 -1.71 26.99 -15.99
C CYS A 71 -1.63 28.42 -16.53
N LYS A 72 -0.46 29.07 -16.46
CA LYS A 72 -0.25 30.45 -16.89
C LYS A 72 0.12 30.59 -18.38
N ASN A 73 0.32 29.47 -19.09
CA ASN A 73 0.69 29.50 -20.51
C ASN A 73 -0.52 29.85 -21.40
N ASP A 74 -0.87 31.14 -21.45
CA ASP A 74 -1.74 31.81 -22.42
C ASP A 74 -1.08 31.92 -23.81
N SER A 75 -0.38 30.87 -24.25
CA SER A 75 0.24 30.87 -25.57
C SER A 75 -0.81 30.58 -26.63
N TYR A 76 -1.24 31.61 -27.36
CA TYR A 76 -2.13 31.63 -28.54
C TYR A 76 -1.83 30.59 -29.66
N LEU A 77 -0.79 29.77 -29.52
CA LEU A 77 -0.29 28.81 -30.49
C LEU A 77 -0.67 27.35 -30.19
N ILE A 78 -1.26 27.06 -29.03
CA ILE A 78 -1.73 25.72 -28.66
C ILE A 78 -3.25 25.81 -28.48
N PRO A 79 -4.05 25.01 -29.21
CA PRO A 79 -5.50 25.09 -29.10
C PRO A 79 -5.94 24.81 -27.66
N LYS A 80 -6.92 25.60 -27.18
CA LYS A 80 -7.62 25.36 -25.92
C LYS A 80 -8.38 24.03 -25.99
N THR A 81 -7.71 22.91 -25.73
CA THR A 81 -8.35 21.60 -25.62
C THR A 81 -8.56 21.16 -24.16
N PHE A 82 -8.07 21.93 -23.18
CA PHE A 82 -8.08 21.51 -21.77
C PHE A 82 -8.56 22.61 -20.81
N ASP A 83 -9.57 22.28 -20.01
CA ASP A 83 -10.07 23.10 -18.90
C ASP A 83 -9.17 22.95 -17.66
N CYS A 84 -8.08 23.74 -17.59
CA CYS A 84 -7.35 23.92 -16.32
C CYS A 84 -8.29 24.38 -15.19
N GLU A 85 -9.44 24.99 -15.51
CA GLU A 85 -10.43 25.44 -14.54
C GLU A 85 -11.00 24.33 -13.64
N HIS A 86 -11.10 23.10 -14.13
CA HIS A 86 -11.75 21.99 -13.43
C HIS A 86 -10.81 20.82 -13.08
N ALA A 87 -9.64 20.71 -13.73
CA ALA A 87 -8.71 19.59 -13.55
C ALA A 87 -7.37 19.94 -12.87
N VAL A 88 -7.19 21.18 -12.39
CA VAL A 88 -5.91 21.65 -11.81
C VAL A 88 -5.43 20.79 -10.62
N GLY A 89 -6.36 20.28 -9.82
CA GLY A 89 -6.06 19.41 -8.68
C GLY A 89 -5.46 18.07 -9.13
N TYR A 90 -6.05 17.42 -10.14
CA TYR A 90 -5.52 16.16 -10.68
C TYR A 90 -4.14 16.34 -11.29
N LEU A 91 -3.94 17.44 -12.02
CA LEU A 91 -2.65 17.79 -12.62
C LEU A 91 -1.57 18.10 -11.57
N ALA A 92 -1.94 18.64 -10.40
CA ALA A 92 -1.04 18.83 -9.27
C ALA A 92 -0.64 17.48 -8.64
N VAL A 93 -1.61 16.57 -8.45
CA VAL A 93 -1.34 15.21 -7.93
C VAL A 93 -0.35 14.46 -8.81
N TYR A 94 -0.51 14.50 -10.14
CA TYR A 94 0.40 13.84 -11.09
C TYR A 94 1.86 14.30 -10.89
N ARG A 95 2.08 15.60 -10.69
CA ARG A 95 3.40 16.20 -10.50
C ARG A 95 4.04 15.85 -9.16
N ILE A 96 3.25 15.89 -8.08
CA ILE A 96 3.70 15.50 -6.74
C ILE A 96 4.10 14.01 -6.74
N CYS A 97 3.26 13.14 -7.28
CA CYS A 97 3.52 11.71 -7.35
C CYS A 97 4.64 11.36 -8.35
N PHE A 98 4.84 12.15 -9.41
CA PHE A 98 5.96 12.00 -10.35
C PHE A 98 7.30 12.07 -9.63
N ILE A 99 7.52 13.13 -8.86
CA ILE A 99 8.79 13.33 -8.14
C ILE A 99 9.03 12.23 -7.12
N LEU A 100 8.01 11.85 -6.38
CA LEU A 100 8.15 10.79 -5.39
C LEU A 100 8.47 9.44 -6.04
N THR A 101 7.83 9.13 -7.19
CA THR A 101 8.14 7.94 -7.99
C THR A 101 9.59 7.97 -8.49
N CYS A 102 10.05 9.11 -9.02
CA CYS A 102 11.44 9.28 -9.46
C CYS A 102 12.44 9.13 -8.32
N PHE A 103 12.12 9.66 -7.13
CA PHE A 103 12.94 9.50 -5.94
C PHE A 103 13.08 8.03 -5.55
N PHE A 104 11.98 7.29 -5.45
CA PHE A 104 12.03 5.86 -5.14
C PHE A 104 12.70 5.04 -6.24
N ALA A 105 12.47 5.36 -7.52
CA ALA A 105 13.18 4.71 -8.62
C ALA A 105 14.70 4.95 -8.56
N LEU A 106 15.13 6.18 -8.26
CA LEU A 106 16.56 6.49 -8.09
C LEU A 106 17.16 5.74 -6.90
N MET A 107 16.46 5.71 -5.77
CA MET A 107 16.88 4.93 -4.60
C MET A 107 16.94 3.43 -4.92
N ALA A 108 15.99 2.90 -5.68
CA ALA A 108 15.99 1.51 -6.13
C ALA A 108 17.23 1.18 -6.97
N LEU A 109 17.60 2.07 -7.91
CA LEU A 109 18.78 1.92 -8.77
C LEU A 109 20.09 1.98 -7.96
N MET A 110 20.21 2.91 -7.01
CA MET A 110 21.42 3.04 -6.18
C MET A 110 21.63 1.82 -5.27
N MET A 111 20.55 1.17 -4.84
CA MET A 111 20.59 0.04 -3.90
C MET A 111 20.64 -1.34 -4.59
N ILE A 112 20.89 -1.40 -5.90
CA ILE A 112 21.07 -2.67 -6.62
C ILE A 112 22.33 -3.39 -6.12
N GLY A 113 22.19 -4.67 -5.78
CA GLY A 113 23.30 -5.54 -5.43
C GLY A 113 23.98 -5.22 -4.09
N VAL A 114 23.29 -4.53 -3.17
CA VAL A 114 23.75 -4.40 -1.79
C VAL A 114 23.50 -5.73 -1.08
N LYS A 115 24.53 -6.26 -0.42
CA LYS A 115 24.48 -7.55 0.29
C LYS A 115 24.61 -7.42 1.81
N THR A 116 25.27 -6.38 2.30
CA THR A 116 25.55 -6.16 3.73
C THR A 116 25.42 -4.67 4.07
N SER A 117 25.19 -4.35 5.35
CA SER A 117 25.15 -2.95 5.81
C SER A 117 26.54 -2.30 5.91
N LYS A 118 27.63 -3.05 5.68
CA LYS A 118 29.00 -2.53 5.61
C LYS A 118 29.28 -1.77 4.32
N ASP A 119 28.45 -1.94 3.30
CA ASP A 119 28.54 -1.16 2.06
C ASP A 119 28.40 0.34 2.36
N ALA A 120 29.22 1.19 1.75
CA ALA A 120 29.13 2.65 1.90
C ALA A 120 27.72 3.21 1.57
N ARG A 121 26.97 2.48 0.72
CA ARG A 121 25.58 2.76 0.35
C ARG A 121 24.59 2.64 1.50
N ALA A 122 24.91 1.87 2.55
CA ALA A 122 24.08 1.72 3.74
C ALA A 122 23.87 3.05 4.49
N GLY A 123 24.88 3.94 4.47
CA GLY A 123 24.76 5.28 5.01
C GLY A 123 23.68 6.11 4.30
N ILE A 124 23.57 5.97 2.97
CA ILE A 124 22.51 6.61 2.18
C ILE A 124 21.16 5.95 2.48
N GLN A 125 21.08 4.62 2.63
CA GLN A 125 19.82 3.93 2.91
C GLN A 125 19.24 4.30 4.28
N ASN A 126 20.05 4.21 5.34
CA ASN A 126 19.60 4.31 6.72
C ASN A 126 19.76 5.73 7.33
N GLY A 127 20.50 6.63 6.66
CA GLY A 127 20.80 7.98 7.15
C GLY A 127 20.30 9.10 6.24
N PHE A 128 20.84 10.31 6.46
CA PHE A 128 20.63 11.53 5.66
C PHE A 128 19.16 11.89 5.39
N TRP A 129 18.28 11.70 6.39
CA TRP A 129 16.84 11.93 6.23
C TRP A 129 16.50 13.36 5.82
N GLY A 130 17.10 14.38 6.45
CA GLY A 130 16.86 15.79 6.10
C GLY A 130 17.15 16.10 4.63
N ILE A 131 18.26 15.59 4.09
CA ILE A 131 18.63 15.78 2.68
C ILE A 131 17.61 15.09 1.77
N LYS A 132 17.16 13.87 2.10
CA LYS A 132 16.15 13.16 1.30
C LYS A 132 14.82 13.92 1.26
N PHE A 133 14.33 14.38 2.41
CA PHE A 133 13.10 15.18 2.48
C PHE A 133 13.23 16.50 1.70
N LEU A 134 14.37 17.19 1.83
CA LEU A 134 14.64 18.41 1.08
C LEU A 134 14.65 18.14 -0.43
N LEU A 135 15.29 17.07 -0.88
CA LEU A 135 15.33 16.66 -2.28
C LEU A 135 13.91 16.43 -2.82
N VAL A 136 13.07 15.69 -2.09
CA VAL A 136 11.68 15.46 -2.48
C VAL A 136 10.89 16.76 -2.52
N ILE A 137 10.99 17.62 -1.51
CA ILE A 137 10.27 18.91 -1.46
C ILE A 137 10.72 19.83 -2.62
N GLY A 138 12.03 19.96 -2.82
CA GLY A 138 12.60 20.76 -3.91
C GLY A 138 12.21 20.23 -5.29
N GLY A 139 12.23 18.90 -5.46
CA GLY A 139 11.75 18.24 -6.68
C GLY A 139 10.27 18.50 -6.92
N VAL A 140 9.43 18.39 -5.89
CA VAL A 140 7.99 18.68 -5.98
C VAL A 140 7.80 20.12 -6.44
N ILE A 141 8.43 21.10 -5.81
CA ILE A 141 8.36 22.51 -6.24
C ILE A 141 8.82 22.66 -7.70
N GLY A 142 9.91 22.01 -8.09
CA GLY A 142 10.41 22.01 -9.47
C GLY A 142 9.43 21.42 -10.49
N SER A 143 8.68 20.38 -10.12
CA SER A 143 7.71 19.74 -11.01
C SER A 143 6.53 20.65 -11.42
N PHE A 144 6.21 21.66 -10.61
CA PHE A 144 5.20 22.68 -10.94
C PHE A 144 5.62 23.60 -12.09
N PHE A 145 6.89 23.59 -12.50
CA PHE A 145 7.38 24.33 -13.66
C PHE A 145 7.34 23.51 -14.96
N ILE A 146 6.96 22.22 -14.91
CA ILE A 146 6.82 21.39 -16.11
C ILE A 146 5.57 21.86 -16.88
N PRO A 147 5.72 22.35 -18.13
CA PRO A 147 4.61 22.88 -18.91
C PRO A 147 3.62 21.79 -19.30
N GLU A 148 2.37 22.19 -19.50
CA GLU A 148 1.31 21.28 -19.93
C GLU A 148 1.43 20.98 -21.42
N GLY A 149 1.37 19.69 -21.74
CA GLY A 149 1.64 19.11 -23.04
C GLY A 149 1.41 17.60 -22.94
N SER A 150 2.29 16.79 -23.51
CA SER A 150 2.20 15.33 -23.44
C SER A 150 2.43 14.71 -22.06
N PHE A 151 2.82 15.50 -21.04
CA PHE A 151 3.17 15.00 -19.71
C PHE A 151 2.03 14.23 -19.04
N GLY A 152 0.83 14.83 -18.94
CA GLY A 152 -0.30 14.23 -18.23
C GLY A 152 -0.71 12.88 -18.82
N THR A 153 -0.88 12.84 -20.14
CA THR A 153 -1.23 11.62 -20.90
C THR A 153 -0.18 10.54 -20.77
N THR A 154 1.10 10.90 -20.92
CA THR A 154 2.21 9.94 -20.80
C THR A 154 2.26 9.35 -19.39
N TRP A 155 2.19 10.22 -18.38
CA TRP A 155 2.30 9.81 -16.99
C TRP A 155 1.09 8.98 -16.52
N MET A 156 -0.09 9.19 -17.11
CA MET A 156 -1.26 8.35 -16.88
C MET A 156 -0.99 6.89 -17.28
N TYR A 157 -0.35 6.63 -18.42
CA TYR A 157 -0.03 5.25 -18.84
C TYR A 157 0.94 4.58 -17.87
N PHE A 158 1.98 5.28 -17.42
CA PHE A 158 2.88 4.79 -16.37
C PHE A 158 2.12 4.52 -15.07
N GLY A 159 1.21 5.43 -14.69
CA GLY A 159 0.33 5.28 -13.53
C GLY A 159 -0.58 4.06 -13.62
N MET A 160 -1.23 3.81 -14.75
CA MET A 160 -2.10 2.65 -14.95
C MET A 160 -1.33 1.33 -14.83
N ILE A 161 -0.16 1.23 -15.47
CA ILE A 161 0.68 0.03 -15.40
C ILE A 161 1.20 -0.17 -13.97
N GLY A 162 1.75 0.88 -13.36
CA GLY A 162 2.29 0.82 -12.01
C GLY A 162 1.21 0.52 -10.95
N GLY A 163 0.04 1.13 -11.09
CA GLY A 163 -1.13 0.87 -10.25
C GLY A 163 -1.61 -0.57 -10.35
N PHE A 164 -1.69 -1.13 -11.57
CA PHE A 164 -2.02 -2.55 -11.77
C PHE A 164 -0.99 -3.48 -11.10
N LEU A 165 0.31 -3.25 -11.33
CA LEU A 165 1.37 -4.03 -10.70
C LEU A 165 1.31 -3.93 -9.16
N PHE A 166 1.06 -2.74 -8.63
CA PHE A 166 0.91 -2.56 -7.19
C PHE A 166 -0.31 -3.31 -6.64
N ILE A 167 -1.45 -3.34 -7.34
CA ILE A 167 -2.62 -4.12 -6.90
C ILE A 167 -2.25 -5.61 -6.77
N LEU A 168 -1.43 -6.15 -7.67
CA LEU A 168 -0.95 -7.55 -7.55
C LEU A 168 -0.04 -7.75 -6.33
N ILE A 169 0.84 -6.79 -6.05
CA ILE A 169 1.70 -6.84 -4.85
C ILE A 169 0.85 -6.69 -3.58
N GLN A 170 -0.08 -5.75 -3.56
CA GLN A 170 -1.02 -5.50 -2.47
C GLN A 170 -1.82 -6.77 -2.14
N LEU A 171 -2.27 -7.48 -3.17
CA LEU A 171 -2.95 -8.76 -3.03
C LEU A 171 -2.06 -9.81 -2.33
N ILE A 172 -0.80 -9.96 -2.76
CA ILE A 172 0.14 -10.90 -2.12
C ILE A 172 0.34 -10.53 -0.65
N LEU A 173 0.47 -9.24 -0.34
CA LEU A 173 0.60 -8.75 1.04
C LEU A 173 -0.64 -9.06 1.89
N ILE A 174 -1.84 -8.95 1.33
CA ILE A 174 -3.09 -9.26 2.04
C ILE A 174 -3.21 -10.77 2.30
N ILE A 175 -2.88 -11.61 1.31
CA ILE A 175 -2.88 -13.07 1.48
C ILE A 175 -1.89 -13.47 2.58
N ASP A 176 -0.68 -12.94 2.51
CA ASP A 176 0.36 -13.22 3.50
C ASP A 176 0.01 -12.68 4.90
N PHE A 177 -0.64 -11.52 4.99
CA PHE A 177 -1.22 -11.03 6.23
C PHE A 177 -2.27 -12.01 6.78
N ALA A 178 -3.18 -12.48 5.94
CA ALA A 178 -4.22 -13.42 6.34
C ALA A 178 -3.63 -14.75 6.86
N HIS A 179 -2.62 -15.30 6.18
CA HIS A 179 -1.89 -16.48 6.65
C HIS A 179 -1.15 -16.19 7.97
N SER A 180 -0.40 -15.09 8.05
CA SER A 180 0.35 -14.72 9.25
C SER A 180 -0.57 -14.50 10.47
N TRP A 181 -1.76 -13.94 10.25
CA TRP A 181 -2.76 -13.75 11.29
C TRP A 181 -3.31 -15.10 11.75
N ALA A 182 -3.75 -15.95 10.82
CA ALA A 182 -4.27 -17.27 11.14
C ALA A 182 -3.24 -18.13 11.90
N GLU A 183 -1.99 -18.16 11.44
CA GLU A 183 -0.91 -18.89 12.12
C GLU A 183 -0.66 -18.38 13.54
N SER A 184 -0.70 -17.06 13.75
CA SER A 184 -0.49 -16.45 15.07
C SER A 184 -1.60 -16.84 16.05
N TRP A 185 -2.86 -16.79 15.62
CA TRP A 185 -3.98 -17.12 16.49
C TRP A 185 -4.13 -18.63 16.73
N VAL A 186 -3.85 -19.45 15.73
CA VAL A 186 -3.80 -20.91 15.88
C VAL A 186 -2.65 -21.30 16.81
N GLY A 187 -1.46 -20.73 16.64
CA GLY A 187 -0.32 -20.99 17.53
C GLY A 187 -0.61 -20.60 18.98
N ASN A 188 -1.21 -19.42 19.22
CA ASN A 188 -1.61 -19.01 20.57
C ASN A 188 -2.66 -19.95 21.18
N PHE A 189 -3.57 -20.50 20.36
CA PHE A 189 -4.53 -21.49 20.81
C PHE A 189 -3.86 -22.81 21.19
N GLU A 190 -2.92 -23.31 20.38
CA GLU A 190 -2.14 -24.52 20.65
C GLU A 190 -1.29 -24.38 21.93
N GLU A 191 -0.69 -23.20 22.16
CA GLU A 191 0.16 -22.97 23.35
C GLU A 191 -0.63 -22.76 24.64
N SER A 192 -1.75 -22.05 24.58
CA SER A 192 -2.52 -21.68 25.79
C SER A 192 -3.70 -22.61 26.08
N GLU A 193 -4.08 -23.48 25.14
CA GLU A 193 -5.34 -24.25 25.10
C GLU A 193 -6.59 -23.43 25.45
N SER A 194 -6.52 -22.10 25.31
CA SER A 194 -7.55 -21.19 25.76
C SER A 194 -8.72 -21.18 24.79
N ARG A 195 -9.92 -21.50 25.31
CA ARG A 195 -11.18 -21.38 24.56
C ARG A 195 -11.43 -19.98 23.99
N GLY A 196 -10.78 -18.95 24.55
CA GLY A 196 -10.88 -17.58 24.06
C GLY A 196 -10.31 -17.39 22.65
N TRP A 197 -9.13 -17.93 22.37
CA TRP A 197 -8.50 -17.84 21.04
C TRP A 197 -9.28 -18.62 19.98
N TYR A 198 -9.82 -19.78 20.35
CA TYR A 198 -10.71 -20.55 19.49
C TYR A 198 -12.00 -19.78 19.15
N CYS A 199 -12.64 -19.17 20.15
CA CYS A 199 -13.83 -18.33 19.95
C CYS A 199 -13.50 -17.11 19.07
N ALA A 200 -12.34 -16.48 19.27
CA ALA A 200 -11.89 -15.36 18.45
C ALA A 200 -11.69 -15.76 16.98
N LEU A 201 -11.03 -16.89 16.70
CA LEU A 201 -10.83 -17.44 15.36
C LEU A 201 -12.16 -17.64 14.61
N ILE A 202 -13.11 -18.31 15.25
CA ILE A 202 -14.44 -18.56 14.68
C ILE A 202 -15.21 -17.25 14.51
N GLY A 203 -15.22 -16.41 15.55
CA GLY A 203 -15.93 -15.13 15.55
C GLY A 203 -15.46 -14.22 14.42
N MET A 204 -14.16 -14.09 14.22
CA MET A 204 -13.59 -13.27 13.14
C MET A 204 -13.90 -13.85 11.76
N THR A 205 -13.81 -15.17 11.61
CA THR A 205 -14.15 -15.86 10.35
C THR A 205 -15.62 -15.63 9.97
N LEU A 206 -16.54 -15.82 10.93
CA LEU A 206 -17.97 -15.58 10.73
C LEU A 206 -18.26 -14.12 10.40
N PHE A 207 -17.63 -13.20 11.13
CA PHE A 207 -17.77 -11.76 10.88
C PHE A 207 -17.38 -11.39 9.44
N ASN A 208 -16.23 -11.86 8.95
CA ASN A 208 -15.77 -11.57 7.59
C ASN A 208 -16.71 -12.14 6.52
N TYR A 209 -17.23 -13.36 6.70
CA TYR A 209 -18.19 -13.95 5.76
C TYR A 209 -19.54 -13.23 5.77
N ILE A 210 -20.08 -12.89 6.95
CA ILE A 210 -21.33 -12.13 7.06
C ILE A 210 -21.18 -10.77 6.36
N LEU A 211 -20.07 -10.08 6.60
CA LEU A 211 -19.80 -8.79 5.96
C LEU A 211 -19.68 -8.93 4.44
N SER A 212 -18.99 -9.96 3.95
CA SER A 212 -18.86 -10.24 2.52
C SER A 212 -20.22 -10.51 1.86
N ILE A 213 -21.05 -11.37 2.46
CA ILE A 213 -22.38 -11.71 1.93
C ILE A 213 -23.29 -10.47 1.96
N ALA A 214 -23.31 -9.72 3.06
CA ALA A 214 -24.09 -8.50 3.18
C ALA A 214 -23.70 -7.50 2.08
N TRP A 215 -22.39 -7.33 1.82
CA TRP A 215 -21.91 -6.45 0.77
C TRP A 215 -22.31 -6.92 -0.63
N ILE A 216 -22.24 -8.23 -0.91
CA ILE A 216 -22.69 -8.80 -2.19
C ILE A 216 -24.19 -8.55 -2.41
N VAL A 217 -25.02 -8.68 -1.36
CA VAL A 217 -26.45 -8.34 -1.44
C VAL A 217 -26.65 -6.88 -1.78
N LEU A 218 -25.92 -5.96 -1.14
CA LEU A 218 -25.97 -4.53 -1.47
C LEU A 218 -25.56 -4.27 -2.92
N LEU A 219 -24.53 -4.96 -3.44
CA LEU A 219 -24.12 -4.83 -4.84
C LEU A 219 -25.24 -5.24 -5.80
N TYR A 220 -25.97 -6.32 -5.53
CA TYR A 220 -27.11 -6.71 -6.35
C TYR A 220 -28.26 -5.69 -6.29
N VAL A 221 -28.57 -5.16 -5.10
CA VAL A 221 -29.66 -4.21 -4.91
C VAL A 221 -29.39 -2.86 -5.58
N PHE A 222 -28.17 -2.33 -5.42
CA PHE A 222 -27.84 -0.95 -5.81
C PHE A 222 -27.18 -0.84 -7.20
N TYR A 223 -26.34 -1.81 -7.59
CA TYR A 223 -25.57 -1.74 -8.84
C TYR A 223 -26.14 -2.57 -9.99
N THR A 224 -27.32 -3.18 -9.82
CA THR A 224 -27.99 -3.96 -10.88
C THR A 224 -29.46 -3.59 -11.03
N LYS A 225 -30.01 -3.80 -12.24
CA LYS A 225 -31.45 -3.64 -12.53
C LYS A 225 -32.00 -4.95 -13.10
N PRO A 226 -33.31 -5.23 -13.00
CA PRO A 226 -33.90 -6.49 -13.49
C PRO A 226 -33.57 -6.79 -14.97
N TYR A 227 -33.68 -5.78 -15.84
CA TYR A 227 -33.52 -5.93 -17.31
C TYR A 227 -32.30 -5.22 -17.90
N ASP A 228 -31.39 -4.67 -17.09
CA ASP A 228 -30.18 -3.96 -17.55
C ASP A 228 -28.98 -4.28 -16.65
N CYS A 229 -27.79 -3.79 -17.03
CA CYS A 229 -26.54 -3.91 -16.26
C CYS A 229 -26.06 -5.35 -16.10
N GLY A 230 -26.11 -6.11 -17.21
CA GLY A 230 -25.61 -7.48 -17.29
C GLY A 230 -24.13 -7.63 -16.93
N LEU A 231 -23.29 -6.64 -17.23
CA LEU A 231 -21.87 -6.67 -16.90
C LEU A 231 -21.63 -6.66 -15.38
N ASN A 232 -22.36 -5.81 -14.64
CA ASN A 232 -22.27 -5.75 -13.17
C ASN A 232 -22.76 -7.07 -12.56
N LYS A 233 -23.88 -7.61 -13.06
CA LYS A 233 -24.38 -8.93 -12.64
C LYS A 233 -23.35 -10.04 -12.86
N PHE A 234 -22.69 -10.04 -14.02
CA PHE A 234 -21.65 -11.01 -14.34
C PHE A 234 -20.47 -10.93 -13.36
N PHE A 235 -19.91 -9.73 -13.12
CA PHE A 235 -18.79 -9.56 -12.19
C PHE A 235 -19.14 -9.96 -10.75
N ILE A 236 -20.31 -9.58 -10.26
CA ILE A 236 -20.76 -9.97 -8.92
C ILE A 236 -20.95 -11.49 -8.84
N SER A 237 -21.59 -12.11 -9.84
CA SER A 237 -21.86 -13.55 -9.86
C SER A 237 -20.59 -14.39 -9.91
N ILE A 238 -19.66 -14.07 -10.83
CA ILE A 238 -18.45 -14.86 -11.03
C ILE A 238 -17.53 -14.81 -9.80
N ASN A 239 -17.40 -13.63 -9.18
CA ASN A 239 -16.59 -13.48 -7.97
C ASN A 239 -17.21 -14.18 -6.77
N LEU A 240 -18.55 -14.17 -6.63
CA LEU A 240 -19.24 -14.97 -5.62
C LEU A 240 -18.97 -16.47 -5.79
N ILE A 241 -19.02 -16.98 -7.03
CA ILE A 241 -18.74 -18.39 -7.34
C ILE A 241 -17.29 -18.73 -6.99
N PHE A 242 -16.32 -17.89 -7.37
CA PHE A 242 -14.92 -18.13 -7.05
C PHE A 242 -14.63 -18.06 -5.55
N CYS A 243 -15.20 -17.11 -4.81
CA CYS A 243 -15.09 -17.06 -3.36
C CYS A 243 -15.63 -18.36 -2.73
N PHE A 244 -16.78 -18.85 -3.19
CA PHE A 244 -17.33 -20.12 -2.71
C PHE A 244 -16.40 -21.31 -2.97
N ILE A 245 -15.88 -21.44 -4.20
CA ILE A 245 -14.94 -22.52 -4.58
C ILE A 245 -13.70 -22.49 -3.67
N VAL A 246 -13.12 -21.31 -3.48
CA VAL A 246 -11.92 -21.12 -2.66
C VAL A 246 -12.16 -21.44 -1.18
N SER A 247 -13.32 -21.06 -0.63
CA SER A 247 -13.72 -21.42 0.73
C SER A 247 -13.87 -22.93 0.89
N VAL A 248 -14.45 -23.62 -0.09
CA VAL A 248 -14.55 -25.09 -0.11
C VAL A 248 -13.15 -25.72 -0.18
N LEU A 249 -12.28 -25.26 -1.09
CA LEU A 249 -10.90 -25.76 -1.20
C LEU A 249 -10.11 -25.62 0.11
N SER A 250 -10.38 -24.59 0.91
CA SER A 250 -9.71 -24.35 2.19
C SER A 250 -10.04 -25.37 3.28
N ILE A 251 -11.16 -26.10 3.15
CA ILE A 251 -11.63 -27.10 4.12
C ILE A 251 -11.52 -28.54 3.63
N LEU A 252 -11.05 -28.75 2.39
CA LEU A 252 -10.90 -30.09 1.84
C LEU A 252 -9.89 -30.89 2.67
N PRO A 253 -10.22 -32.12 3.13
CA PRO A 253 -9.30 -32.95 3.92
C PRO A 253 -7.95 -33.17 3.22
N ALA A 254 -7.97 -33.38 1.90
CA ALA A 254 -6.75 -33.54 1.10
C ALA A 254 -5.80 -32.32 1.14
N VAL A 255 -6.35 -31.11 1.29
CA VAL A 255 -5.55 -29.88 1.45
C VAL A 255 -5.05 -29.76 2.89
N GLN A 256 -5.90 -30.05 3.88
CA GLN A 256 -5.54 -29.95 5.30
C GLN A 256 -4.47 -30.97 5.73
N GLU A 257 -4.44 -32.15 5.12
CA GLU A 257 -3.37 -33.15 5.35
C GLU A 257 -1.98 -32.62 4.94
N LYS A 258 -1.91 -31.83 3.87
CA LYS A 258 -0.67 -31.24 3.35
C LYS A 258 -0.35 -29.88 4.00
N LEU A 259 -1.38 -29.13 4.40
CA LEU A 259 -1.30 -27.81 4.99
C LEU A 259 -2.18 -27.76 6.26
N PRO A 260 -1.72 -28.27 7.41
CA PRO A 260 -2.53 -28.35 8.63
C PRO A 260 -2.92 -26.98 9.19
N ARG A 261 -2.22 -25.91 8.78
CA ARG A 261 -2.51 -24.53 9.17
C ARG A 261 -3.44 -23.79 8.19
N SER A 262 -3.87 -24.43 7.10
CA SER A 262 -4.89 -23.89 6.22
C SER A 262 -6.26 -23.92 6.92
N GLY A 263 -6.92 -22.76 6.96
CA GLY A 263 -8.19 -22.60 7.65
C GLY A 263 -9.17 -21.69 6.90
N LEU A 264 -10.35 -21.55 7.49
CA LEU A 264 -11.42 -20.69 6.96
C LEU A 264 -11.16 -19.20 7.16
N LEU A 265 -10.29 -18.83 8.12
CA LEU A 265 -9.99 -17.43 8.38
C LEU A 265 -9.30 -16.81 7.18
N GLN A 266 -8.31 -17.49 6.59
CA GLN A 266 -7.58 -16.97 5.43
C GLN A 266 -8.52 -16.75 4.23
N SER A 267 -9.38 -17.73 3.91
CA SER A 267 -10.34 -17.61 2.81
C SER A 267 -11.42 -16.57 3.06
N SER A 268 -11.81 -16.34 4.33
CA SER A 268 -12.77 -15.28 4.68
C SER A 268 -12.20 -13.87 4.42
N VAL A 269 -10.93 -13.63 4.75
CA VAL A 269 -10.26 -12.34 4.52
C VAL A 269 -10.06 -12.10 3.02
N VAL A 270 -9.64 -13.12 2.27
CA VAL A 270 -9.50 -13.02 0.81
C VAL A 270 -10.85 -12.76 0.15
N SER A 271 -11.91 -13.44 0.58
CA SER A 271 -13.28 -13.23 0.07
C SER A 271 -13.78 -11.80 0.32
N LEU A 272 -13.49 -11.25 1.50
CA LEU A 272 -13.84 -9.87 1.83
C LEU A 272 -13.10 -8.87 0.94
N TYR A 273 -11.80 -9.09 0.69
CA TYR A 273 -11.02 -8.23 -0.19
C TYR A 273 -11.47 -8.32 -1.66
N VAL A 274 -11.77 -9.52 -2.16
CA VAL A 274 -12.33 -9.73 -3.51
C VAL A 274 -13.69 -9.04 -3.64
N THR A 275 -14.51 -9.08 -2.59
CA THR A 275 -15.80 -8.37 -2.55
C THR A 275 -15.59 -6.84 -2.62
N TYR A 276 -14.59 -6.31 -1.91
CA TYR A 276 -14.18 -4.91 -2.04
C TYR A 276 -13.70 -4.56 -3.46
N LEU A 277 -12.84 -5.38 -4.07
CA LEU A 277 -12.39 -5.16 -5.46
C LEU A 277 -13.55 -5.20 -6.45
N THR A 278 -14.52 -6.10 -6.24
CA THR A 278 -15.74 -6.19 -7.05
C THR A 278 -16.55 -4.89 -6.96
N TRP A 279 -16.77 -4.40 -5.74
CA TRP A 279 -17.45 -3.12 -5.50
C TRP A 279 -16.70 -1.94 -6.15
N SER A 280 -15.39 -1.86 -5.95
CA SER A 280 -14.55 -0.81 -6.52
C SER A 280 -14.51 -0.88 -8.06
N ALA A 281 -14.64 -2.07 -8.65
CA ALA A 281 -14.76 -2.25 -10.10
C ALA A 281 -16.12 -1.77 -10.64
N VAL A 282 -17.23 -2.25 -10.09
CA VAL A 282 -18.58 -1.87 -10.56
C VAL A 282 -18.91 -0.41 -10.28
N SER A 283 -18.27 0.20 -9.29
CA SER A 283 -18.35 1.65 -9.03
C SER A 283 -17.70 2.51 -10.11
N ASN A 284 -16.87 1.95 -10.99
CA ASN A 284 -16.34 2.65 -12.16
C ASN A 284 -17.11 2.30 -13.45
N SER A 285 -18.21 1.53 -13.34
CA SER A 285 -19.06 1.20 -14.49
C SER A 285 -19.88 2.41 -14.94
N THR A 286 -20.13 2.50 -16.25
CA THR A 286 -20.87 3.61 -16.88
C THR A 286 -22.39 3.49 -16.75
N LYS A 287 -22.89 2.35 -16.29
CA LYS A 287 -24.33 2.04 -16.21
C LYS A 287 -24.66 1.48 -14.82
N CYS A 288 -25.80 1.90 -14.27
CA CYS A 288 -26.28 1.49 -12.94
C CYS A 288 -25.29 1.77 -11.81
N ASN A 289 -24.72 2.97 -11.75
CA ASN A 289 -23.89 3.40 -10.64
C ASN A 289 -24.64 4.45 -9.80
N PRO A 290 -25.16 4.11 -8.61
CA PRO A 290 -25.81 5.07 -7.72
C PRO A 290 -24.83 5.95 -6.93
N GLY A 291 -23.51 5.73 -7.07
CA GLY A 291 -22.48 6.37 -6.25
C GLY A 291 -22.47 5.89 -4.80
N LEU A 292 -21.45 6.28 -4.02
CA LEU A 292 -21.30 5.90 -2.61
C LEU A 292 -22.49 6.40 -1.76
N TRP A 293 -22.94 7.63 -2.00
CA TRP A 293 -24.04 8.26 -1.26
C TRP A 293 -25.42 7.68 -1.57
N GLY A 294 -25.62 7.09 -2.76
CA GLY A 294 -26.86 6.40 -3.11
C GLY A 294 -27.08 5.11 -2.30
N ILE A 295 -26.02 4.53 -1.74
CA ILE A 295 -26.10 3.34 -0.85
C ILE A 295 -26.51 3.74 0.58
N PHE A 296 -26.05 4.90 1.05
CA PHE A 296 -26.30 5.39 2.42
C PHE A 296 -27.58 6.26 2.55
N GLY A 297 -28.47 6.22 1.56
CA GLY A 297 -29.79 6.85 1.64
C GLY A 297 -29.81 8.37 1.44
N GLY A 298 -28.72 8.96 0.94
CA GLY A 298 -28.74 10.35 0.48
C GLY A 298 -29.56 10.45 -0.80
N THR A 299 -30.60 11.28 -0.82
CA THR A 299 -31.34 11.61 -2.04
C THR A 299 -30.36 12.08 -3.11
N ALA A 300 -30.24 11.31 -4.19
CA ALA A 300 -29.50 11.71 -5.38
C ALA A 300 -30.16 12.98 -5.94
N HIS A 301 -29.62 14.15 -5.58
CA HIS A 301 -29.97 15.40 -6.23
C HIS A 301 -29.32 15.37 -7.62
N ASP A 302 -30.17 15.23 -8.63
CA ASP A 302 -29.89 15.03 -10.06
C ASP A 302 -29.12 16.17 -10.75
N ASN A 303 -28.47 17.08 -10.01
CA ASN A 303 -27.72 18.22 -10.55
C ASN A 303 -26.53 18.67 -9.68
N GLN A 304 -26.14 17.91 -8.66
CA GLN A 304 -24.93 18.24 -7.90
C GLN A 304 -23.72 17.64 -8.64
N LYS A 305 -22.74 18.50 -8.98
CA LYS A 305 -21.36 18.12 -9.38
C LYS A 305 -21.01 16.76 -8.76
N PRO A 306 -20.53 15.75 -9.53
CA PRO A 306 -20.06 14.52 -8.93
C PRO A 306 -19.00 14.92 -7.91
N ASN A 307 -19.32 14.77 -6.62
CA ASN A 307 -18.32 15.01 -5.59
C ASN A 307 -17.12 14.14 -5.95
N ASN A 308 -15.93 14.72 -5.86
CA ASN A 308 -14.66 14.04 -6.07
C ASN A 308 -14.44 13.02 -4.95
N ASP A 309 -15.32 12.02 -4.83
CA ASP A 309 -15.25 10.93 -3.88
C ASP A 309 -14.16 9.97 -4.37
N PHE A 310 -12.90 10.35 -4.18
CA PHE A 310 -11.77 9.45 -4.36
C PHE A 310 -11.94 8.22 -3.45
N ASP A 311 -11.43 7.05 -3.88
CA ASP A 311 -11.61 5.77 -3.17
C ASP A 311 -10.87 5.75 -1.82
N ILE A 312 -11.48 6.37 -0.79
CA ILE A 312 -10.95 6.48 0.57
C ILE A 312 -10.66 5.11 1.16
N ILE A 313 -11.55 4.14 0.92
CA ILE A 313 -11.36 2.76 1.40
C ILE A 313 -10.11 2.16 0.74
N GLY A 314 -9.92 2.37 -0.55
CA GLY A 314 -8.70 1.98 -1.28
C GLY A 314 -7.43 2.62 -0.74
N LEU A 315 -7.48 3.89 -0.34
CA LEU A 315 -6.35 4.57 0.32
C LEU A 315 -6.05 3.99 1.71
N ILE A 316 -7.07 3.63 2.49
CA ILE A 316 -6.89 2.99 3.80
C ILE A 316 -6.24 1.61 3.63
N ILE A 317 -6.75 0.78 2.72
CA ILE A 317 -6.18 -0.55 2.43
C ILE A 317 -4.74 -0.41 1.93
N TRP A 318 -4.48 0.55 1.04
CA TRP A 318 -3.13 0.86 0.56
C TRP A 318 -2.18 1.22 1.71
N MET A 319 -2.58 2.15 2.58
CA MET A 319 -1.76 2.55 3.73
C MET A 319 -1.51 1.38 4.67
N ALA A 320 -2.53 0.58 4.97
CA ALA A 320 -2.40 -0.62 5.80
C ALA A 320 -1.40 -1.63 5.19
N CYS A 321 -1.42 -1.84 3.88
CA CYS A 321 -0.50 -2.74 3.19
C CYS A 321 0.95 -2.21 3.19
N VAL A 322 1.14 -0.91 2.95
CA VAL A 322 2.46 -0.27 3.01
C VAL A 322 3.03 -0.36 4.43
N LEU A 323 2.22 -0.03 5.45
CA LEU A 323 2.63 -0.13 6.85
C LEU A 323 2.93 -1.57 7.24
N TYR A 324 2.08 -2.53 6.82
CA TYR A 324 2.34 -3.95 7.04
C TYR A 324 3.68 -4.37 6.44
N SER A 325 3.96 -4.00 5.19
CA SER A 325 5.25 -4.29 4.53
C SER A 325 6.45 -3.65 5.23
N SER A 326 6.29 -2.45 5.80
CA SER A 326 7.36 -1.75 6.52
C SER A 326 7.59 -2.28 7.94
N LEU A 327 6.51 -2.69 8.62
CA LEU A 327 6.54 -3.16 10.01
C LEU A 327 6.87 -4.66 10.11
N ARG A 328 6.55 -5.45 9.09
CA ARG A 328 6.86 -6.88 9.08
C ARG A 328 8.36 -7.07 9.27
N SER A 329 8.73 -7.91 10.25
CA SER A 329 10.13 -8.22 10.52
C SER A 329 10.80 -8.74 9.25
N ALA A 330 11.97 -8.21 8.92
CA ALA A 330 12.64 -8.48 7.66
C ALA A 330 12.91 -9.98 7.44
N SER A 331 13.08 -10.76 8.52
CA SER A 331 13.21 -12.23 8.50
C SER A 331 12.00 -12.98 7.90
N LYS A 332 10.78 -12.40 7.91
CA LYS A 332 9.59 -12.97 7.25
C LYS A 332 9.37 -12.39 5.84
N SER A 333 10.03 -11.27 5.52
CA SER A 333 9.91 -10.57 4.22
C SER A 333 10.70 -11.26 3.10
N SER A 334 11.73 -12.05 3.43
CA SER A 334 12.50 -12.86 2.48
C SER A 334 11.62 -13.84 1.68
N LYS A 335 10.56 -14.39 2.30
CA LYS A 335 9.60 -15.29 1.62
C LYS A 335 8.83 -14.62 0.47
N ILE A 336 8.56 -13.32 0.54
CA ILE A 336 7.81 -12.59 -0.50
C ILE A 336 8.75 -12.04 -1.60
N THR A 337 10.01 -11.74 -1.25
CA THR A 337 10.94 -11.07 -2.17
C THR A 337 11.70 -12.01 -3.11
N MET A 338 11.35 -13.31 -3.17
CA MET A 338 12.01 -14.30 -4.03
C MET A 338 13.54 -14.32 -3.87
N SER A 339 14.02 -14.05 -2.65
CA SER A 339 15.44 -14.16 -2.30
C SER A 339 15.63 -15.39 -1.42
N GLU A 340 15.49 -16.58 -2.02
CA GLU A 340 15.69 -17.86 -1.32
C GLU A 340 17.13 -18.03 -0.79
N ASN A 341 18.08 -17.21 -1.25
CA ASN A 341 19.50 -17.25 -0.85
C ASN A 341 19.88 -16.27 0.26
N MET A 342 18.94 -15.54 0.87
CA MET A 342 19.23 -14.57 1.94
C MET A 342 18.40 -14.85 3.19
N LEU A 343 18.69 -15.99 3.82
CA LEU A 343 18.32 -16.24 5.21
C LEU A 343 19.17 -15.31 6.10
N ALA A 344 18.63 -14.15 6.44
CA ALA A 344 19.16 -13.37 7.55
C ALA A 344 19.12 -14.25 8.80
N LYS A 345 20.29 -14.73 9.22
CA LYS A 345 20.47 -15.53 10.42
C LYS A 345 19.90 -14.74 11.60
N ASP A 346 19.07 -15.38 12.40
CA ASP A 346 18.46 -14.78 13.58
C ASP A 346 19.56 -14.50 14.61
N THR A 347 20.18 -13.32 14.56
CA THR A 347 21.00 -12.80 15.65
C THR A 347 20.02 -12.43 16.75
N GLY A 348 19.77 -13.43 17.60
CA GLY A 348 18.60 -13.55 18.43
C GLY A 348 18.32 -12.37 19.35
N ALA A 349 17.06 -11.97 19.37
CA ALA A 349 16.44 -11.46 20.58
C ALA A 349 15.77 -12.65 21.28
N VAL A 350 16.55 -13.44 22.02
CA VAL A 350 15.98 -14.47 22.90
C VAL A 350 15.17 -13.76 23.98
N ARG A 351 13.86 -14.04 24.05
CA ARG A 351 13.05 -13.72 25.23
C ARG A 351 13.53 -14.61 26.38
N GLY A 352 14.40 -14.09 27.24
CA GLY A 352 14.68 -14.69 28.53
C GLY A 352 13.46 -14.53 29.44
N TYR A 353 12.88 -15.65 29.88
CA TYR A 353 11.82 -15.66 30.89
C TYR A 353 12.44 -15.25 32.22
N GLY A 354 12.14 -14.04 32.70
CA GLY A 354 12.48 -13.59 34.05
C GLY A 354 13.88 -13.01 34.26
N SER A 355 14.19 -11.86 33.69
CA SER A 355 15.12 -10.89 34.29
C SER A 355 14.97 -9.52 33.64
N ASP A 356 14.68 -8.49 34.44
CA ASP A 356 14.44 -7.11 34.01
C ASP A 356 15.73 -6.33 33.65
N ASN A 357 16.79 -7.03 33.25
CA ASN A 357 18.05 -6.41 32.83
C ASN A 357 18.63 -7.15 31.61
N LEU A 358 18.97 -6.36 30.59
CA LEU A 358 19.63 -6.80 29.37
C LEU A 358 21.07 -7.20 29.70
N VAL A 359 21.39 -8.49 29.63
CA VAL A 359 22.76 -9.00 29.81
C VAL A 359 23.44 -9.12 28.45
N GLU A 360 24.62 -8.51 28.38
CA GLU A 360 25.64 -8.67 27.35
C GLU A 360 25.95 -10.14 27.09
N ASN A 361 26.26 -10.50 25.84
CA ASN A 361 27.22 -11.57 25.66
C ASN A 361 28.25 -11.17 24.61
N GLU A 362 29.48 -11.31 25.05
CA GLU A 362 30.72 -10.85 24.44
C GLU A 362 31.05 -11.65 23.17
N GLY A 363 31.36 -10.92 22.10
CA GLY A 363 32.28 -11.36 21.06
C GLY A 363 33.46 -10.40 21.08
N ASN A 364 34.54 -10.83 21.72
CA ASN A 364 35.79 -10.11 21.90
C ASN A 364 36.41 -9.67 20.56
N ASP A 365 36.36 -8.38 20.23
CA ASP A 365 37.40 -7.73 19.42
C ASP A 365 37.52 -6.24 19.82
N GLY A 366 38.76 -5.82 20.13
CA GLY A 366 39.06 -4.61 20.88
C GLY A 366 38.85 -3.30 20.11
N GLY A 367 38.18 -2.35 20.75
CA GLY A 367 38.10 -0.95 20.30
C GLY A 367 37.34 -0.07 21.28
N GLU A 368 38.08 0.70 22.09
CA GLU A 368 37.54 1.69 23.03
C GLU A 368 36.61 2.72 22.36
N ARG A 369 35.39 2.93 22.89
CA ARG A 369 34.76 4.26 23.15
C ARG A 369 33.28 4.18 23.58
N GLY A 370 33.02 4.70 24.78
CA GLY A 370 31.88 5.60 25.06
C GLY A 370 30.56 4.97 25.55
N GLU A 371 30.29 5.10 26.85
CA GLU A 371 28.99 4.94 27.49
C GLU A 371 27.90 5.81 26.80
N GLY A 372 26.78 5.17 26.49
CA GLY A 372 25.57 5.84 25.98
C GLY A 372 24.73 4.89 25.12
N GLY A 373 23.82 4.15 25.75
CA GLY A 373 23.00 3.10 25.13
C GLY A 373 22.37 3.49 23.78
N ARG A 374 22.84 2.86 22.69
CA ARG A 374 22.21 2.96 21.37
C ARG A 374 20.85 2.26 21.39
N LYS A 375 19.76 3.04 21.44
CA LYS A 375 18.38 2.54 21.27
C LYS A 375 18.10 1.93 19.89
N VAL A 376 18.98 2.14 18.91
CA VAL A 376 18.88 1.56 17.56
C VAL A 376 20.17 0.82 17.24
N TRP A 377 20.07 -0.47 16.92
CA TRP A 377 21.21 -1.33 16.58
C TRP A 377 21.10 -1.84 15.14
N ASP A 378 22.26 -2.06 14.50
CA ASP A 378 22.34 -2.53 13.12
C ASP A 378 22.22 -4.06 13.06
N ASN A 379 21.18 -4.53 12.37
CA ASN A 379 20.85 -5.95 12.26
C ASN A 379 21.11 -6.52 10.86
N GLU A 380 21.80 -5.77 10.00
CA GLU A 380 22.11 -6.15 8.61
C GLU A 380 23.62 -6.21 8.34
N GLU A 381 24.43 -6.32 9.41
CA GLU A 381 25.89 -6.27 9.35
C GLU A 381 26.52 -7.39 8.51
N GLU A 382 25.99 -8.61 8.64
CA GLU A 382 26.45 -9.77 7.88
C GLU A 382 25.68 -9.97 6.58
N THR A 383 24.36 -9.76 6.59
CA THR A 383 23.47 -9.90 5.44
C THR A 383 22.28 -8.96 5.53
N VAL A 384 21.86 -8.39 4.41
CA VAL A 384 20.61 -7.62 4.34
C VAL A 384 19.41 -8.53 4.53
N ALA A 385 18.43 -8.08 5.30
CA ALA A 385 17.29 -8.90 5.65
C ALA A 385 16.15 -8.82 4.63
N TYR A 386 16.25 -7.89 3.66
CA TYR A 386 15.38 -7.76 2.50
C TYR A 386 16.16 -7.11 1.35
N SER A 387 15.70 -7.31 0.12
CA SER A 387 16.27 -6.58 -1.02
C SER A 387 15.90 -5.10 -0.93
N TRP A 388 16.88 -4.26 -0.61
CA TRP A 388 16.70 -2.80 -0.50
C TRP A 388 16.21 -2.19 -1.82
N SER A 389 16.69 -2.71 -2.96
CA SER A 389 16.24 -2.27 -4.29
C SER A 389 14.76 -2.60 -4.52
N PHE A 390 14.34 -3.85 -4.25
CA PHE A 390 12.95 -4.26 -4.44
C PHE A 390 11.98 -3.49 -3.53
N PHE A 391 12.39 -3.19 -2.29
CA PHE A 391 11.61 -2.35 -1.39
C PHE A 391 11.30 -0.97 -2.00
N HIS A 392 12.30 -0.31 -2.59
CA HIS A 392 12.09 0.98 -3.25
C HIS A 392 11.24 0.85 -4.53
N VAL A 393 11.38 -0.24 -5.29
CA VAL A 393 10.48 -0.53 -6.42
C VAL A 393 9.03 -0.65 -5.95
N MET A 394 8.77 -1.37 -4.86
CA MET A 394 7.43 -1.47 -4.28
C MET A 394 6.86 -0.10 -3.90
N PHE A 395 7.67 0.79 -3.33
CA PHE A 395 7.26 2.14 -2.96
C PHE A 395 7.01 3.07 -4.16
N ALA A 396 7.79 2.91 -5.24
CA ALA A 396 7.53 3.60 -6.50
C ALA A 396 6.17 3.16 -7.10
N LEU A 397 5.91 1.85 -7.11
CA LEU A 397 4.62 1.31 -7.57
C LEU A 397 3.45 1.75 -6.66
N ALA A 398 3.66 1.78 -5.34
CA ALA A 398 2.70 2.27 -4.36
C ALA A 398 2.33 3.74 -4.63
N THR A 399 3.31 4.57 -5.00
CA THR A 399 3.11 5.97 -5.36
C THR A 399 2.27 6.11 -6.62
N LEU A 400 2.54 5.30 -7.65
CA LEU A 400 1.76 5.28 -8.90
C LEU A 400 0.32 4.83 -8.65
N TYR A 401 0.09 3.84 -7.78
CA TYR A 401 -1.25 3.43 -7.38
C TYR A 401 -2.04 4.56 -6.69
N VAL A 402 -1.42 5.25 -5.73
CA VAL A 402 -2.06 6.40 -5.05
C VAL A 402 -2.40 7.49 -6.02
N MET A 403 -1.49 7.82 -6.95
CA MET A 403 -1.75 8.82 -7.99
C MET A 403 -3.01 8.48 -8.78
N MET A 404 -3.14 7.24 -9.26
CA MET A 404 -4.31 6.81 -10.03
C MET A 404 -5.59 6.79 -9.18
N THR A 405 -5.47 6.41 -7.90
CA THR A 405 -6.61 6.37 -6.98
C THR A 405 -7.13 7.77 -6.63
N LEU A 406 -6.22 8.71 -6.34
CA LEU A 406 -6.55 10.11 -6.05
C LEU A 406 -7.11 10.86 -7.25
N THR A 407 -6.78 10.41 -8.46
CA THR A 407 -7.25 11.01 -9.71
C THR A 407 -8.40 10.22 -10.33
N ASN A 408 -9.04 9.32 -9.57
CA ASN A 408 -10.19 8.52 -10.02
C ASN A 408 -9.95 7.77 -11.34
N TRP A 409 -8.70 7.42 -11.63
CA TRP A 409 -8.32 6.80 -12.89
C TRP A 409 -8.75 7.62 -14.13
N TYR A 410 -8.77 8.94 -13.99
CA TYR A 410 -9.16 9.90 -15.02
C TYR A 410 -8.25 9.85 -16.25
N ARG A 411 -8.84 10.10 -17.43
CA ARG A 411 -8.13 10.26 -18.70
C ARG A 411 -7.99 11.74 -19.07
N PRO A 412 -6.75 12.29 -19.14
CA PRO A 412 -6.53 13.69 -19.46
C PRO A 412 -7.12 14.15 -20.80
N ASP A 413 -7.15 13.30 -21.83
CA ASP A 413 -7.36 13.68 -23.24
C ASP A 413 -8.82 13.93 -23.68
N THR A 414 -9.82 13.63 -22.85
CA THR A 414 -11.23 13.77 -23.25
C THR A 414 -11.79 15.12 -22.84
N SER A 415 -12.17 15.94 -23.83
CA SER A 415 -12.87 17.24 -23.67
C SER A 415 -14.23 17.18 -22.95
N ASN A 416 -14.72 15.98 -22.61
CA ASN A 416 -16.03 15.79 -22.01
C ASN A 416 -15.89 15.43 -20.52
N ILE A 417 -15.98 16.47 -19.70
CA ILE A 417 -16.00 16.45 -18.23
C ILE A 417 -17.21 15.63 -17.71
N GLU A 418 -18.24 15.42 -18.50
CA GLU A 418 -19.42 14.62 -18.12
C GLU A 418 -19.11 13.11 -17.94
N ASN A 419 -17.99 12.61 -18.47
CA ASN A 419 -17.54 11.21 -18.30
C ASN A 419 -16.37 11.05 -17.31
N LEU A 420 -16.10 12.05 -16.46
CA LEU A 420 -14.95 12.13 -15.54
C LEU A 420 -14.71 10.87 -14.68
N ASN A 421 -15.76 10.14 -14.30
CA ASN A 421 -15.69 9.01 -13.36
C ASN A 421 -15.88 7.62 -14.01
N HIS A 422 -15.93 7.57 -15.34
CA HIS A 422 -16.31 6.38 -16.08
C HIS A 422 -15.14 5.83 -16.89
N ASN A 423 -14.30 5.04 -16.22
CA ASN A 423 -13.18 4.37 -16.87
C ASN A 423 -13.40 2.86 -16.92
N THR A 424 -13.95 2.39 -18.04
CA THR A 424 -14.10 0.95 -18.36
C THR A 424 -12.76 0.21 -18.19
N ALA A 425 -11.62 0.83 -18.47
CA ALA A 425 -10.32 0.21 -18.27
C ALA A 425 -9.99 0.00 -16.78
N SER A 426 -10.30 0.97 -15.91
CA SER A 426 -10.12 0.83 -14.45
C SER A 426 -10.99 -0.29 -13.88
N MET A 427 -12.24 -0.40 -14.35
CA MET A 427 -13.13 -1.51 -13.98
C MET A 427 -12.53 -2.87 -14.36
N TRP A 428 -12.03 -3.04 -15.60
CA TRP A 428 -11.41 -4.30 -16.03
C TRP A 428 -10.11 -4.61 -15.29
N VAL A 429 -9.28 -3.59 -15.02
CA VAL A 429 -8.05 -3.75 -14.21
C VAL A 429 -8.41 -4.32 -12.84
N LYS A 430 -9.39 -3.73 -12.14
CA LYS A 430 -9.84 -4.20 -10.82
C LYS A 430 -10.49 -5.59 -10.87
N ALA A 431 -11.29 -5.87 -11.90
CA ALA A 431 -11.92 -7.18 -12.09
C ALA A 431 -10.88 -8.29 -12.33
N ILE A 432 -9.93 -8.06 -13.24
CA ILE A 432 -8.84 -9.02 -13.53
C ILE A 432 -7.97 -9.22 -12.28
N SER A 433 -7.65 -8.16 -11.55
CA SER A 433 -6.94 -8.27 -10.28
C SER A 433 -7.68 -9.14 -9.26
N SER A 434 -9.01 -9.08 -9.20
CA SER A 434 -9.81 -9.95 -8.33
C SER A 434 -9.77 -11.42 -8.76
N TRP A 435 -9.69 -11.71 -10.05
CA TRP A 435 -9.56 -13.10 -10.54
C TRP A 435 -8.16 -13.65 -10.30
N LEU A 436 -7.13 -12.82 -10.51
CA LEU A 436 -5.76 -13.17 -10.17
C LEU A 436 -5.59 -13.40 -8.65
N ALA A 437 -6.30 -12.65 -7.81
CA ALA A 437 -6.39 -12.89 -6.37
C ALA A 437 -6.85 -14.29 -6.02
N LEU A 438 -8.01 -14.65 -6.54
CA LEU A 438 -8.63 -15.94 -6.31
C LEU A 438 -7.80 -17.08 -6.91
N ALA A 439 -7.21 -16.86 -8.09
CA ALA A 439 -6.34 -17.83 -8.73
C ALA A 439 -5.05 -18.07 -7.95
N LEU A 440 -4.36 -17.01 -7.50
CA LEU A 440 -3.13 -17.13 -6.71
C LEU A 440 -3.40 -17.80 -5.36
N TYR A 441 -4.45 -17.39 -4.64
CA TYR A 441 -4.80 -18.02 -3.37
C TYR A 441 -5.34 -19.45 -3.55
N GLY A 442 -6.15 -19.71 -4.58
CA GLY A 442 -6.58 -21.07 -4.91
C GLY A 442 -5.39 -21.96 -5.27
N TRP A 443 -4.40 -21.43 -5.96
CA TRP A 443 -3.17 -22.15 -6.30
C TRP A 443 -2.30 -22.44 -5.08
N THR A 444 -2.18 -21.51 -4.11
CA THR A 444 -1.42 -21.80 -2.88
C THR A 444 -2.03 -22.94 -2.05
N LEU A 445 -3.35 -23.12 -2.12
CA LEU A 445 -4.04 -24.25 -1.49
C LEU A 445 -3.93 -25.56 -2.31
N ALA A 446 -4.07 -25.47 -3.64
CA ALA A 446 -4.11 -26.66 -4.51
C ALA A 446 -2.73 -27.21 -4.86
N ALA A 447 -1.70 -26.37 -4.94
CA ALA A 447 -0.36 -26.77 -5.41
C ALA A 447 0.25 -27.93 -4.59
N PRO A 448 0.17 -27.96 -3.25
CA PRO A 448 0.71 -29.09 -2.45
C PRO A 448 -0.01 -30.43 -2.66
N VAL A 449 -1.25 -30.39 -3.15
CA VAL A 449 -2.06 -31.58 -3.44
C VAL A 449 -1.80 -32.10 -4.84
N VAL A 450 -1.66 -31.18 -5.82
CA VAL A 450 -1.47 -31.49 -7.24
C VAL A 450 -0.01 -31.85 -7.55
N LEU A 451 0.95 -31.09 -7.03
CA LEU A 451 2.38 -31.30 -7.27
C LEU A 451 2.94 -32.19 -6.16
N ARG A 452 2.70 -33.50 -6.26
CA ARG A 452 3.11 -34.49 -5.26
C ARG A 452 4.64 -34.63 -5.10
N ASP A 453 5.40 -34.27 -6.14
CA ASP A 453 6.86 -34.45 -6.22
C ASP A 453 7.67 -33.20 -5.85
N ARG A 454 7.02 -32.11 -5.38
CA ARG A 454 7.70 -30.88 -4.94
C ARG A 454 7.59 -30.76 -3.43
N GLU A 455 8.72 -30.61 -2.74
CA GLU A 455 8.74 -30.23 -1.33
C GLU A 455 8.31 -28.76 -1.19
N PHE A 456 7.22 -28.52 -0.48
CA PHE A 456 6.75 -27.18 -0.10
C PHE A 456 7.18 -26.94 1.35
N ASN A 457 8.40 -26.44 1.55
CA ASN A 457 8.92 -26.06 2.88
C ASN A 457 8.65 -24.57 3.20
#